data_AF-A0A9D9MEI4-F1
#
_entry.id   AF-A0A9D9MEI4-F1
#
_cell.length_a   1.000
_cell.length_b   1.000
_cell.length_c   1.000
_cell.angle_alpha   90.00
_cell.angle_beta   90.00
_cell.angle_gamma   90.00
#
_symmetry.space_group_name_H-M   'P 1'
#
loop_
_entity.id
_entity.type
_entity.pdbx_description
1 polymer ?
#
loop_
_entity_poly.entity_id
_entity_poly.type
_entity_poly.pdbx_seq_one_letter_code
_entity_poly.pdbx_strand_id
1 'polypeptide(L)'
;MDVKLKNFLGMKPGKYLFILYSILLLVILFFLLVYPGLKNSGSVVIFSSDPEGTSVWNGSTYVGATPCRAFFPKGNYTIAFKKNGFEEKELSIQVKGRIFCSKLLPKKLRVNEQLALTQPDSIIQNAYTEFATYGLINSFSERYQPQPVLTEAVKALAKYKDKAMVEAFLLEALKNAYSDYLLKDFINAYALLKEGKLPAQGDNDLAAAAVRLLGGRSEAICHLCACPGKIGEAAASLAGTPQPALVASIDPKTGGLKVLGMELTEVSAGTYILGHQGKSGPVAEADTAPYTKQITKFYISEQITKDAYTKFAQANPRWAEKPEFNQESPDKVHASNVSWYAAQAYCSWLTDQLPSEYKGRYIFRLPTEYEWEAYAQNGKESPQKLWDWCQNWYASA
;
A
#
# COMPACT_ATOMS: atom_id res chain seq x y z
N MET A 1 14.72 38.41 75.71
CA MET A 1 15.17 37.16 76.35
C MET A 1 16.40 36.68 75.60
N ASP A 2 17.59 36.92 76.15
CA ASP A 2 18.85 36.45 75.56
C ASP A 2 19.07 34.99 75.93
N VAL A 3 18.94 34.10 74.95
CA VAL A 3 19.25 32.68 75.12
C VAL A 3 20.76 32.51 75.07
N LYS A 4 21.42 32.55 76.23
CA LYS A 4 22.86 32.24 76.36
C LYS A 4 23.08 30.73 76.40
N LEU A 5 23.63 30.20 75.31
CA LEU A 5 23.98 28.79 75.21
C LEU A 5 25.17 28.47 76.12
N LYS A 6 25.09 27.37 76.88
CA LYS A 6 26.17 26.89 77.76
C LYS A 6 27.35 26.36 76.93
N ASN A 7 28.54 26.45 77.50
CA ASN A 7 29.73 25.77 76.98
C ASN A 7 29.51 24.25 77.12
N PHE A 8 29.79 23.52 76.04
CA PHE A 8 29.69 22.06 76.01
C PHE A 8 31.10 21.50 75.76
N LEU A 9 31.55 20.54 76.59
CA LEU A 9 32.89 19.94 76.53
C LEU A 9 34.05 20.96 76.48
N GLY A 10 33.93 22.10 77.19
CA GLY A 10 34.95 23.15 77.19
C GLY A 10 35.02 24.02 75.93
N MET A 11 34.09 23.84 74.98
CA MET A 11 34.02 24.62 73.74
C MET A 11 33.03 25.78 73.83
N LYS A 12 33.41 26.93 73.26
CA LYS A 12 32.53 28.11 73.10
C LYS A 12 31.36 27.79 72.13
N PRO A 13 30.17 28.40 72.32
CA PRO A 13 28.98 28.16 71.51
C PRO A 13 29.19 28.14 70.00
N GLY A 14 29.89 29.13 69.45
CA GLY A 14 30.13 29.21 68.00
C GLY A 14 30.90 28.02 67.44
N LYS A 15 31.83 27.41 68.20
CA LYS A 15 32.66 26.30 67.70
C LYS A 15 31.87 25.00 67.60
N TYR A 16 31.12 24.62 68.63
CA TYR A 16 30.35 23.37 68.56
C TYR A 16 29.17 23.50 67.59
N LEU A 17 28.59 24.69 67.43
CA LEU A 17 27.51 24.92 66.47
C LEU A 17 28.02 24.79 65.02
N PHE A 18 29.20 25.33 64.73
CA PHE A 18 29.86 25.16 63.43
C PHE A 18 30.20 23.69 63.13
N ILE A 19 30.70 22.95 64.12
CA ILE A 19 30.96 21.51 63.98
C ILE A 19 29.65 20.76 63.69
N LEU A 20 28.58 21.07 64.44
CA LEU A 20 27.27 20.44 64.25
C LEU A 20 26.73 20.70 62.84
N TYR A 21 26.76 21.95 62.35
CA TYR A 21 26.31 22.27 61.00
C TYR A 21 27.20 21.66 59.91
N SER A 22 28.52 21.56 60.15
CA SER A 22 29.44 20.89 59.22
C SER A 22 29.13 19.39 59.12
N ILE A 23 28.87 18.72 60.25
CA ILE A 23 28.45 17.32 60.28
C ILE A 23 27.10 17.15 59.57
N LEU A 24 26.12 18.00 59.86
CA LEU A 24 24.82 17.97 59.20
C LEU A 24 24.94 18.13 57.68
N LEU A 25 25.77 19.08 57.22
CA LEU A 25 26.05 19.31 55.81
C LEU A 25 26.70 18.07 55.16
N LEU A 26 27.67 17.43 55.82
CA LEU A 26 28.30 16.21 55.33
C LEU A 26 27.31 15.05 55.21
N VAL A 27 26.39 14.90 56.18
CA VAL A 27 25.32 13.90 56.11
C VAL A 27 24.40 14.17 54.92
N ILE A 28 23.98 15.42 54.73
CA ILE A 28 23.16 15.83 53.58
C ILE A 28 23.90 15.54 52.26
N LEU A 29 25.17 15.94 52.15
CA LEU A 29 26.00 15.67 50.97
C LEU A 29 26.20 14.18 50.73
N PHE A 30 26.35 13.35 51.77
CA PHE A 30 26.44 11.91 51.63
C PHE A 30 25.15 11.32 51.03
N PHE A 31 23.98 11.69 51.54
CA PHE A 31 22.69 11.21 51.03
C PHE A 31 22.37 11.73 49.63
N LEU A 32 22.87 12.92 49.26
CA LEU A 32 22.69 13.49 47.92
C LEU A 32 23.69 12.93 46.90
N LEU A 33 24.96 12.76 47.26
CA LEU A 33 26.05 12.50 46.32
C LEU A 33 26.53 11.05 46.32
N VAL A 34 26.51 10.34 47.46
CA VAL A 34 27.15 9.01 47.61
C VAL A 34 26.13 7.89 47.76
N TYR A 35 25.15 8.06 48.64
CA TYR A 35 24.12 7.05 48.92
C TYR A 35 23.39 6.54 47.66
N PRO A 36 22.99 7.38 46.69
CA PRO A 36 22.31 6.90 45.48
C PRO A 36 23.19 5.95 44.64
N GLY A 37 24.51 6.18 44.61
CA GLY A 37 25.46 5.36 43.86
C GLY A 37 25.85 4.05 44.56
N LEU A 38 25.67 3.97 45.89
CA LEU A 38 25.79 2.74 46.65
C LEU A 38 24.57 1.84 46.46
N LYS A 39 23.35 2.40 46.53
CA LYS A 39 22.10 1.62 46.40
C LYS A 39 21.86 1.14 44.96
N ASN A 40 22.02 2.02 43.98
CA ASN A 40 21.73 1.74 42.57
C ASN A 40 23.00 1.90 41.72
N SER A 41 24.01 1.06 41.99
CA SER A 41 25.26 1.10 41.24
C SER A 41 25.05 0.53 39.83
N GLY A 42 25.11 1.38 38.82
CA GLY A 42 24.93 0.99 37.43
C GLY A 42 25.26 2.10 36.44
N SER A 43 24.94 1.86 35.17
CA SER A 43 25.05 2.85 34.09
C SER A 43 23.82 2.81 33.20
N VAL A 44 23.50 3.95 32.58
CA VAL A 44 22.53 3.99 31.48
C VAL A 44 23.24 3.53 30.21
N VAL A 45 22.80 2.42 29.65
CA VAL A 45 23.30 1.91 28.37
C VAL A 45 22.42 2.47 27.26
N ILE A 46 23.06 3.04 26.25
CA ILE A 46 22.42 3.58 25.04
C ILE A 46 22.77 2.63 23.92
N PHE A 47 21.77 1.93 23.41
CA PHE A 47 21.91 1.01 22.29
C PHE A 47 21.55 1.73 20.99
N SER A 48 22.41 1.58 20.00
CA SER A 48 22.19 2.04 18.63
C SER A 48 22.55 0.90 17.69
N SER A 49 21.85 0.78 16.57
CA SER A 49 22.23 -0.18 15.54
C SER A 49 21.89 0.31 14.15
N ASP A 50 22.54 -0.31 13.17
CA ASP A 50 22.24 -0.19 11.74
C ASP A 50 21.88 -1.57 11.18
N PRO A 51 20.63 -1.82 10.80
CA PRO A 51 19.52 -0.86 10.70
C PRO A 51 18.90 -0.48 12.06
N GLU A 52 18.17 0.64 12.09
CA GLU A 52 17.37 1.07 13.23
C GLU A 52 16.17 0.14 13.49
N GLY A 53 15.52 0.25 14.65
CA GLY A 53 14.40 -0.61 15.04
C GLY A 53 14.76 -2.07 15.38
N THR A 54 16.04 -2.39 15.53
CA THR A 54 16.49 -3.73 15.93
C THR A 54 16.12 -4.02 17.38
N SER A 55 15.58 -5.21 17.64
CA SER A 55 15.20 -5.62 18.99
C SER A 55 16.42 -6.00 19.82
N VAL A 56 16.51 -5.46 21.03
CA VAL A 56 17.60 -5.68 21.99
C VAL A 56 17.12 -6.58 23.11
N TRP A 57 17.84 -7.67 23.34
CA TRP A 57 17.52 -8.69 24.33
C TRP A 57 18.67 -8.88 25.31
N ASN A 58 18.36 -9.05 26.59
CA ASN A 58 19.31 -9.46 27.62
C ASN A 58 18.91 -10.87 28.08
N GLY A 59 19.58 -11.89 27.53
CA GLY A 59 19.10 -13.27 27.64
C GLY A 59 17.69 -13.41 27.06
N SER A 60 16.71 -13.79 27.89
CA SER A 60 15.30 -13.92 27.50
C SER A 60 14.47 -12.64 27.67
N THR A 61 15.04 -11.57 28.23
CA THR A 61 14.30 -10.35 28.56
C THR A 61 14.43 -9.31 27.46
N TYR A 62 13.29 -8.91 26.88
CA TYR A 62 13.25 -7.81 25.92
C TYR A 62 13.52 -6.46 26.60
N VAL A 63 14.50 -5.71 26.09
CA VAL A 63 14.91 -4.41 26.63
C VAL A 63 14.25 -3.26 25.87
N GLY A 64 14.13 -3.38 24.55
CA GLY A 64 13.58 -2.34 23.67
C GLY A 64 14.09 -2.44 22.24
N ALA A 65 13.62 -1.53 21.36
CA ALA A 65 14.07 -1.42 19.98
C ALA A 65 15.05 -0.24 19.81
N THR A 66 16.15 -0.43 19.07
CA THR A 66 17.14 0.63 18.85
C THR A 66 16.57 1.81 18.05
N PRO A 67 16.93 3.07 18.33
CA PRO A 67 17.76 3.51 19.44
C PRO A 67 16.99 3.51 20.76
N CYS A 68 17.52 2.81 21.78
CA CYS A 68 16.89 2.76 23.10
C CYS A 68 17.89 3.05 24.23
N ARG A 69 17.35 3.43 25.39
CA ARG A 69 18.12 3.71 26.60
C ARG A 69 17.55 2.88 27.74
N ALA A 70 18.40 2.10 28.39
CA ALA A 70 18.00 1.29 29.52
C ALA A 70 19.07 1.33 30.62
N PHE A 71 18.63 1.25 31.88
CA PHE A 71 19.54 1.20 33.02
C PHE A 71 19.95 -0.24 33.30
N PHE A 72 21.26 -0.46 33.44
CA PHE A 72 21.81 -1.76 33.83
C PHE A 72 22.56 -1.62 35.15
N PRO A 73 22.27 -2.47 36.15
CA PRO A 73 23.10 -2.60 37.34
C PRO A 73 24.53 -3.00 36.98
N LYS A 74 25.49 -2.70 37.86
CA LYS A 74 26.89 -3.10 37.69
C LYS A 74 26.98 -4.62 37.54
N GLY A 75 27.56 -5.09 36.44
CA GLY A 75 27.63 -6.52 36.11
C GLY A 75 28.10 -6.76 34.69
N ASN A 76 28.20 -8.03 34.31
CA ASN A 76 28.45 -8.44 32.93
C ASN A 76 27.13 -8.96 32.35
N TYR A 77 26.80 -8.56 31.13
CA TYR A 77 25.57 -8.96 30.44
C TYR A 77 25.88 -9.40 29.03
N THR A 78 25.12 -10.37 28.54
CA THR A 78 25.13 -10.78 27.13
C THR A 78 23.90 -10.20 26.47
N ILE A 79 24.13 -9.32 25.50
CA ILE A 79 23.08 -8.60 24.78
C ILE A 79 22.99 -9.16 23.37
N ALA A 80 21.79 -9.57 22.97
CA ALA A 80 21.50 -10.05 21.63
C ALA A 80 20.72 -8.99 20.84
N PHE A 81 21.14 -8.75 19.60
CA PHE A 81 20.48 -7.89 18.63
C PHE A 81 19.80 -8.78 17.60
N LYS A 82 18.48 -8.65 17.47
CA LYS A 82 17.66 -9.47 16.58
C LYS A 82 16.77 -8.58 15.70
N LYS A 83 16.80 -8.84 14.40
CA LYS A 83 15.89 -8.20 13.44
C LYS A 83 15.62 -9.17 12.29
N ASN A 84 14.37 -9.20 11.83
CA ASN A 84 13.98 -10.05 10.71
C ASN A 84 14.81 -9.73 9.46
N GLY A 85 15.33 -10.78 8.81
CA GLY A 85 16.19 -10.66 7.63
C GLY A 85 17.67 -10.35 7.90
N PHE A 86 18.08 -10.21 9.16
CA PHE A 86 19.46 -9.90 9.55
C PHE A 86 20.07 -11.02 10.42
N GLU A 87 21.39 -11.13 10.38
CA GLU A 87 22.14 -12.03 11.26
C GLU A 87 21.99 -11.61 12.73
N GLU A 88 21.61 -12.54 13.60
CA GLU A 88 21.58 -12.29 15.03
C GLU A 88 23.00 -12.08 15.57
N LYS A 89 23.20 -11.03 16.35
CA LYS A 89 24.52 -10.71 16.92
C LYS A 89 24.46 -10.64 18.45
N GLU A 90 25.35 -11.38 19.10
CA GLU A 90 25.51 -11.36 20.55
C GLU A 90 26.77 -10.62 20.97
N LEU A 91 26.66 -9.80 22.02
CA LEU A 91 27.76 -9.02 22.57
C LEU A 91 27.78 -9.11 24.10
N SER A 92 28.95 -9.43 24.66
CA SER A 92 29.18 -9.31 26.10
C SER A 92 29.59 -7.89 26.47
N ILE A 93 28.77 -7.21 27.29
CA ILE A 93 29.05 -5.88 27.81
C ILE A 93 29.37 -5.92 29.29
N GLN A 94 30.36 -5.13 29.70
CA GLN A 94 30.67 -4.92 31.12
C GLN A 94 30.15 -3.55 31.57
N VAL A 95 29.16 -3.57 32.46
CA VAL A 95 28.55 -2.38 33.02
C VAL A 95 29.23 -2.02 34.34
N LYS A 96 29.87 -0.85 34.36
CA LYS A 96 30.53 -0.30 35.56
C LYS A 96 29.62 0.72 36.24
N GLY A 97 29.60 0.75 37.57
CA GLY A 97 28.88 1.78 38.34
C GLY A 97 29.74 3.01 38.64
N ARG A 98 29.08 4.11 39.05
CA ARG A 98 29.71 5.29 39.65
C ARG A 98 29.10 5.49 41.04
N ILE A 99 29.95 5.68 42.06
CA ILE A 99 29.49 5.83 43.45
C ILE A 99 29.21 7.30 43.78
N PHE A 100 30.15 8.20 43.46
CA PHE A 100 30.02 9.64 43.73
C PHE A 100 29.27 10.39 42.61
N CYS A 101 28.32 11.25 42.98
CA CYS A 101 27.47 12.04 42.07
C CYS A 101 26.71 11.20 41.03
N SER A 102 26.33 9.95 41.35
CA SER A 102 25.69 9.04 40.39
C SER A 102 24.35 9.55 39.85
N LYS A 103 23.59 10.29 40.68
CA LYS A 103 22.29 10.87 40.32
C LYS A 103 22.41 12.14 39.46
N LEU A 104 23.42 12.98 39.72
CA LEU A 104 23.66 14.22 38.98
C LEU A 104 24.39 13.97 37.66
N LEU A 105 25.33 13.03 37.66
CA LEU A 105 26.18 12.69 36.53
C LEU A 105 26.16 11.17 36.33
N PRO A 106 25.05 10.60 35.82
CA PRO A 106 24.97 9.17 35.56
C PRO A 106 26.01 8.77 34.51
N LYS A 107 26.67 7.63 34.74
CA LYS A 107 27.59 7.08 33.76
C LYS A 107 26.77 6.51 32.58
N LYS A 108 27.17 6.87 31.37
CA LYS A 108 26.53 6.43 30.13
C LYS A 108 27.49 5.51 29.38
N LEU A 109 27.02 4.34 28.98
CA LEU A 109 27.74 3.43 28.08
C LEU A 109 27.02 3.45 26.74
N ARG A 110 27.76 3.59 25.64
CA ARG A 110 27.18 3.54 24.28
C ARG A 110 27.62 2.23 23.64
N VAL A 111 26.65 1.51 23.09
CA VAL A 111 26.86 0.27 22.33
C VAL A 111 26.27 0.51 20.95
N ASN A 112 27.09 0.37 19.91
CA ASN A 112 26.68 0.58 18.53
C ASN A 112 27.02 -0.67 17.71
N GLU A 113 26.01 -1.29 17.11
CA GLU A 113 26.18 -2.53 16.36
C GLU A 113 25.65 -2.42 14.93
N GLN A 114 26.33 -3.08 13.99
CA GLN A 114 25.89 -3.21 12.61
C GLN A 114 25.53 -4.66 12.35
N LEU A 115 24.32 -4.90 11.86
CA LEU A 115 23.86 -6.24 11.50
C LEU A 115 24.08 -6.49 10.01
N ALA A 116 24.51 -7.70 9.66
CA ALA A 116 24.63 -8.12 8.28
C ALA A 116 23.27 -8.59 7.75
N LEU A 117 22.91 -8.14 6.55
CA LEU A 117 21.70 -8.57 5.85
C LEU A 117 21.90 -9.99 5.32
N THR A 118 21.05 -10.93 5.73
CA THR A 118 21.16 -12.36 5.38
C THR A 118 20.01 -12.82 4.50
N GLN A 119 18.79 -12.35 4.73
CA GLN A 119 17.58 -12.80 4.04
C GLN A 119 16.78 -11.59 3.51
N PRO A 120 17.23 -10.98 2.39
CA PRO A 120 16.52 -9.87 1.77
C PRO A 120 15.10 -10.24 1.30
N ASP A 121 14.92 -11.46 0.78
CA ASP A 121 13.63 -11.94 0.27
C ASP A 121 12.55 -11.99 1.36
N SER A 122 12.93 -12.37 2.59
CA SER A 122 12.02 -12.38 3.74
C SER A 122 11.52 -10.96 4.07
N ILE A 123 12.40 -9.95 3.98
CA ILE A 123 12.02 -8.55 4.22
C ILE A 123 11.01 -8.11 3.15
N ILE A 124 11.28 -8.41 1.88
CA ILE A 124 10.41 -8.06 0.75
C ILE A 124 9.03 -8.72 0.90
N GLN A 125 8.99 -10.03 1.14
CA GLN A 125 7.74 -10.78 1.27
C GLN A 125 6.89 -10.32 2.44
N ASN A 126 7.50 -10.11 3.62
CA ASN A 126 6.78 -9.63 4.79
C ASN A 126 6.25 -8.21 4.58
N ALA A 127 7.08 -7.32 4.02
CA ALA A 127 6.66 -5.95 3.71
C ALA A 127 5.51 -5.91 2.69
N TYR A 128 5.56 -6.73 1.64
CA TYR A 128 4.47 -6.83 0.66
C TYR A 128 3.18 -7.32 1.31
N THR A 129 3.26 -8.39 2.12
CA THR A 129 2.10 -9.00 2.77
C THR A 129 1.44 -8.03 3.74
N GLU A 130 2.24 -7.35 4.57
CA GLU A 130 1.74 -6.37 5.54
C GLU A 130 1.15 -5.14 4.83
N PHE A 131 1.80 -4.64 3.78
CA PHE A 131 1.28 -3.52 2.98
C PHE A 131 -0.03 -3.87 2.27
N ALA A 132 -0.11 -5.06 1.65
CA ALA A 132 -1.34 -5.54 1.02
C ALA A 132 -2.48 -5.73 2.03
N THR A 133 -2.16 -6.19 3.26
CA THR A 133 -3.14 -6.28 4.35
C THR A 133 -3.69 -4.91 4.73
N TYR A 134 -2.84 -3.88 4.79
CA TYR A 134 -3.32 -2.51 5.00
C TYR A 134 -4.13 -1.97 3.82
N GLY A 135 -3.89 -2.45 2.60
CA GLY A 135 -4.70 -2.13 1.41
C GLY A 135 -6.17 -2.52 1.55
N LEU A 136 -6.48 -3.52 2.38
CA LEU A 136 -7.85 -3.93 2.70
C LEU A 136 -8.56 -2.99 3.68
N ILE A 137 -7.83 -2.04 4.28
CA ILE A 137 -8.37 -1.10 5.26
C ILE A 137 -8.81 0.17 4.53
N ASN A 138 -10.12 0.42 4.47
CA ASN A 138 -10.70 1.58 3.79
C ASN A 138 -10.26 2.93 4.37
N SER A 139 -10.10 3.03 5.70
CA SER A 139 -9.64 4.27 6.34
C SER A 139 -9.02 4.00 7.70
N PHE A 140 -7.99 4.79 8.03
CA PHE A 140 -7.39 4.81 9.36
C PHE A 140 -8.02 5.93 10.19
N SER A 141 -8.26 5.68 11.47
CA SER A 141 -8.73 6.73 12.38
C SER A 141 -7.67 7.82 12.52
N GLU A 142 -8.06 9.09 12.69
CA GLU A 142 -7.12 10.21 12.92
C GLU A 142 -6.18 10.01 14.11
N ARG A 143 -6.57 9.15 15.06
CA ARG A 143 -5.80 8.84 16.27
C ARG A 143 -4.78 7.72 16.08
N TYR A 144 -4.86 6.99 14.97
CA TYR A 144 -3.98 5.86 14.67
C TYR A 144 -3.15 6.18 13.43
N GLN A 145 -1.85 6.27 13.62
CA GLN A 145 -0.89 6.38 12.51
C GLN A 145 -0.28 5.00 12.29
N PRO A 146 -0.64 4.29 11.21
CA PRO A 146 0.01 3.03 10.86
C PRO A 146 1.51 3.24 10.64
N GLN A 147 2.27 2.16 10.74
CA GLN A 147 3.71 2.18 10.49
C GLN A 147 4.01 2.13 8.98
N PRO A 148 4.99 2.93 8.49
CA PRO A 148 5.28 3.02 7.06
C PRO A 148 6.10 1.80 6.60
N VAL A 149 5.38 0.73 6.28
CA VAL A 149 5.89 -0.61 5.97
C VAL A 149 6.93 -0.59 4.84
N LEU A 150 6.62 0.04 3.71
CA LEU A 150 7.51 0.06 2.55
C LEU A 150 8.74 0.93 2.82
N THR A 151 8.54 2.06 3.49
CA THR A 151 9.65 2.96 3.87
C THR A 151 10.65 2.24 4.77
N GLU A 152 10.18 1.52 5.79
CA GLU A 152 11.05 0.75 6.69
C GLU A 152 11.72 -0.43 5.99
N ALA A 153 11.02 -1.10 5.06
CA ALA A 153 11.60 -2.17 4.24
C ALA A 153 12.74 -1.65 3.34
N VAL A 154 12.55 -0.51 2.66
CA VAL A 154 13.60 0.09 1.82
C VAL A 154 14.79 0.56 2.67
N LYS A 155 14.55 1.11 3.87
CA LYS A 155 15.64 1.43 4.81
C LYS A 155 16.43 0.19 5.22
N ALA A 156 15.75 -0.91 5.53
CA ALA A 156 16.39 -2.18 5.86
C ALA A 156 17.20 -2.73 4.67
N LEU A 157 16.69 -2.56 3.45
CA LEU A 157 17.33 -2.99 2.21
C LEU A 157 18.33 -1.96 1.65
N ALA A 158 18.68 -0.90 2.38
CA ALA A 158 19.55 0.17 1.86
C ALA A 158 20.94 -0.32 1.40
N LYS A 159 21.47 -1.38 2.04
CA LYS A 159 22.74 -2.02 1.68
C LYS A 159 22.58 -3.19 0.70
N TYR A 160 21.36 -3.52 0.30
CA TYR A 160 21.10 -4.61 -0.65
C TYR A 160 21.56 -4.21 -2.05
N LYS A 161 22.23 -5.14 -2.76
CA LYS A 161 22.86 -4.84 -4.06
C LYS A 161 21.85 -4.75 -5.19
N ASP A 162 20.82 -5.60 -5.18
CA ASP A 162 19.83 -5.67 -6.26
C ASP A 162 18.72 -4.64 -6.05
N LYS A 163 19.04 -3.39 -6.39
CA LYS A 163 18.06 -2.29 -6.35
C LYS A 163 16.92 -2.47 -7.36
N ALA A 164 17.15 -3.22 -8.45
CA ALA A 164 16.13 -3.47 -9.46
C ALA A 164 15.03 -4.40 -8.93
N MET A 165 15.41 -5.42 -8.14
CA MET A 165 14.46 -6.26 -7.41
C MET A 165 13.63 -5.46 -6.41
N VAL A 166 14.26 -4.55 -5.65
CA VAL A 166 13.52 -3.68 -4.70
C VAL A 166 12.56 -2.75 -5.45
N GLU A 167 12.97 -2.21 -6.60
CA GLU A 167 12.10 -1.39 -7.45
C GLU A 167 10.90 -2.19 -7.97
N ALA A 168 11.12 -3.40 -8.47
CA ALA A 168 10.04 -4.27 -8.94
C ALA A 168 9.04 -4.61 -7.81
N PHE A 169 9.55 -4.91 -6.61
CA PHE A 169 8.73 -5.10 -5.42
C PHE A 169 7.87 -3.87 -5.11
N LEU A 170 8.44 -2.67 -5.10
CA LEU A 170 7.68 -1.46 -4.83
C LEU A 170 6.59 -1.24 -5.89
N LEU A 171 6.91 -1.41 -7.17
CA LEU A 171 5.95 -1.25 -8.26
C LEU A 171 4.80 -2.25 -8.16
N GLU A 172 5.05 -3.47 -7.70
CA GLU A 172 3.99 -4.44 -7.43
C GLU A 172 3.16 -4.05 -6.20
N ALA A 173 3.82 -3.56 -5.13
CA ALA A 173 3.13 -3.09 -3.94
C ALA A 173 2.19 -1.91 -4.23
N LEU A 174 2.51 -1.03 -5.20
CA LEU A 174 1.67 0.09 -5.60
C LEU A 174 0.23 -0.31 -5.95
N LYS A 175 0.02 -1.52 -6.49
CA LYS A 175 -1.32 -2.02 -6.85
C LYS A 175 -2.24 -2.17 -5.64
N ASN A 176 -1.68 -2.22 -4.42
CA ASN A 176 -2.43 -2.31 -3.16
C ASN A 176 -2.57 -0.96 -2.45
N ALA A 177 -2.10 0.14 -3.04
CA ALA A 177 -2.08 1.46 -2.42
C ALA A 177 -3.42 2.21 -2.61
N TYR A 178 -4.48 1.71 -1.98
CA TYR A 178 -5.84 2.27 -2.10
C TYR A 178 -6.14 3.47 -1.18
N SER A 179 -5.24 3.81 -0.26
CA SER A 179 -5.41 4.93 0.67
C SER A 179 -4.27 5.94 0.57
N ASP A 180 -4.57 7.20 0.90
CA ASP A 180 -3.58 8.30 0.95
C ASP A 180 -2.35 7.96 1.79
N TYR A 181 -2.57 7.22 2.89
CA TYR A 181 -1.51 6.75 3.77
C TYR A 181 -0.55 5.79 3.05
N LEU A 182 -1.10 4.76 2.41
CA LEU A 182 -0.31 3.72 1.72
C LEU A 182 0.42 4.31 0.53
N LEU A 183 -0.22 5.23 -0.17
CA LEU A 183 0.40 5.93 -1.27
C LEU A 183 1.55 6.82 -0.79
N LYS A 184 1.38 7.53 0.32
CA LYS A 184 2.46 8.31 0.94
C LYS A 184 3.64 7.42 1.34
N ASP A 185 3.37 6.25 1.93
CA ASP A 185 4.42 5.29 2.27
C ASP A 185 5.16 4.78 1.02
N PHE A 186 4.43 4.41 -0.04
CA PHE A 186 5.02 4.03 -1.33
C PHE A 186 5.91 5.15 -1.90
N ILE A 187 5.44 6.40 -1.94
CA ILE A 187 6.20 7.54 -2.48
C ILE A 187 7.49 7.75 -1.69
N ASN A 188 7.40 7.70 -0.35
CA ASN A 188 8.57 7.82 0.52
C ASN A 188 9.58 6.69 0.29
N ALA A 189 9.11 5.45 0.19
CA ALA A 189 9.93 4.27 -0.08
C ALA A 189 10.63 4.36 -1.44
N TYR A 190 9.88 4.73 -2.48
CA TYR A 190 10.41 4.85 -3.83
C TYR A 190 11.40 6.02 -3.98
N ALA A 191 11.11 7.17 -3.35
CA ALA A 191 12.04 8.29 -3.27
C ALA A 191 13.33 7.91 -2.52
N LEU A 192 13.23 7.17 -1.41
CA LEU A 192 14.41 6.64 -0.71
C LEU A 192 15.24 5.71 -1.60
N LEU A 193 14.61 4.85 -2.39
CA LEU A 193 15.32 3.95 -3.30
C LEU A 193 16.06 4.70 -4.41
N LYS A 194 15.41 5.71 -5.03
CA LYS A 194 15.93 6.44 -6.18
C LYS A 194 16.88 7.57 -5.80
N GLU A 195 16.52 8.37 -4.81
CA GLU A 195 17.23 9.59 -4.41
C GLU A 195 18.04 9.43 -3.12
N GLY A 196 17.82 8.37 -2.35
CA GLY A 196 18.49 8.15 -1.07
C GLY A 196 17.99 9.05 0.07
N LYS A 197 16.92 9.81 -0.14
CA LYS A 197 16.34 10.74 0.83
C LYS A 197 14.82 10.76 0.75
N LEU A 198 14.19 11.14 1.85
CA LEU A 198 12.74 11.36 1.89
C LEU A 198 12.39 12.68 1.15
N PRO A 199 11.20 12.74 0.51
CA PRO A 199 10.72 13.96 -0.14
C PRO A 199 10.47 15.07 0.90
N ALA A 200 10.55 16.33 0.46
CA ALA A 200 10.21 17.47 1.30
C ALA A 200 8.72 17.40 1.73
N GLN A 201 8.42 17.83 2.96
CA GLN A 201 7.06 17.71 3.51
C GLN A 201 6.11 18.72 2.86
N GLY A 202 5.15 18.24 2.07
CA GLY A 202 4.01 18.98 1.51
C GLY A 202 3.06 18.06 0.72
N ASP A 203 1.74 18.15 0.95
CA ASP A 203 0.76 17.21 0.35
C ASP A 203 0.67 17.33 -1.19
N ASN A 204 0.79 18.54 -1.75
CA ASN A 204 0.81 18.77 -3.20
C ASN A 204 2.12 18.29 -3.86
N ASP A 205 3.21 18.21 -3.08
CA ASP A 205 4.52 17.77 -3.57
C ASP A 205 4.61 16.24 -3.67
N LEU A 206 3.80 15.49 -2.91
CA LEU A 206 3.82 14.03 -2.91
C LEU A 206 3.32 13.44 -4.24
N ALA A 207 2.20 13.94 -4.78
CA ALA A 207 1.69 13.49 -6.07
C ALA A 207 2.58 13.91 -7.25
N ALA A 208 3.11 15.14 -7.20
CA ALA A 208 4.12 15.61 -8.15
C ALA A 208 5.40 14.77 -8.10
N ALA A 209 5.86 14.42 -6.90
CA ALA A 209 7.00 13.53 -6.69
C ALA A 209 6.71 12.13 -7.22
N ALA A 210 5.52 11.57 -6.96
CA ALA A 210 5.11 10.26 -7.46
C ALA A 210 5.18 10.20 -9.00
N VAL A 211 4.56 11.17 -9.68
CA VAL A 211 4.56 11.24 -11.15
C VAL A 211 5.97 11.44 -11.71
N ARG A 212 6.77 12.33 -11.11
CA ARG A 212 8.16 12.56 -11.51
C ARG A 212 9.03 11.32 -11.34
N LEU A 213 8.87 10.61 -10.22
CA LEU A 213 9.67 9.44 -9.86
C LEU A 213 9.29 8.20 -10.70
N LEU A 214 8.01 8.07 -11.05
CA LEU A 214 7.51 6.98 -11.89
C LEU A 214 7.76 7.20 -13.39
N GLY A 215 8.16 8.41 -13.80
CA GLY A 215 8.87 8.66 -15.06
C GLY A 215 8.16 8.13 -16.32
N GLY A 216 6.85 8.31 -16.43
CA GLY A 216 6.10 7.89 -17.62
C GLY A 216 5.77 6.40 -17.70
N ARG A 217 5.96 5.61 -16.63
CA ARG A 217 5.41 4.26 -16.53
C ARG A 217 3.88 4.34 -16.53
N SER A 218 3.27 4.06 -17.69
CA SER A 218 1.83 4.22 -17.94
C SER A 218 0.98 3.49 -16.90
N GLU A 219 1.34 2.26 -16.55
CA GLU A 219 0.60 1.42 -15.59
C GLU A 219 0.55 2.03 -14.19
N ALA A 220 1.71 2.46 -13.68
CA ALA A 220 1.81 3.07 -12.35
C ALA A 220 1.07 4.42 -12.29
N ILE A 221 1.12 5.21 -13.38
CA ILE A 221 0.36 6.46 -13.49
C ILE A 221 -1.14 6.18 -13.55
N CYS A 222 -1.58 5.14 -14.26
CA CYS A 222 -3.00 4.76 -14.32
C CYS A 222 -3.53 4.38 -12.93
N HIS A 223 -2.77 3.58 -12.16
CA HIS A 223 -3.11 3.26 -10.79
C HIS A 223 -3.24 4.50 -9.91
N LEU A 224 -2.29 5.44 -10.01
CA LEU A 224 -2.36 6.70 -9.26
C LEU A 224 -3.56 7.57 -9.64
N CYS A 225 -3.92 7.61 -10.93
CA CYS A 225 -5.07 8.37 -11.41
C CYS A 225 -6.42 7.85 -10.90
N ALA A 226 -6.54 6.56 -10.56
CA ALA A 226 -7.78 6.02 -9.98
C ALA A 226 -7.80 6.06 -8.45
N CYS A 227 -6.70 6.46 -7.79
CA CYS A 227 -6.74 6.72 -6.35
C CYS A 227 -7.74 7.85 -6.07
N PRO A 228 -8.66 7.70 -5.10
CA PRO A 228 -9.61 8.74 -4.77
C PRO A 228 -8.93 9.99 -4.19
N GLY A 229 -9.59 11.14 -4.29
CA GLY A 229 -9.19 12.38 -3.63
C GLY A 229 -8.07 13.16 -4.33
N LYS A 230 -7.38 14.00 -3.57
CA LYS A 230 -6.42 15.00 -4.09
C LYS A 230 -5.25 14.37 -4.84
N ILE A 231 -4.91 13.11 -4.56
CA ILE A 231 -3.77 12.45 -5.18
C ILE A 231 -4.12 11.96 -6.59
N GLY A 232 -5.30 11.39 -6.81
CA GLY A 232 -5.78 11.08 -8.16
C GLY A 232 -5.96 12.34 -9.00
N GLU A 233 -6.50 13.42 -8.42
CA GLU A 233 -6.61 14.73 -9.06
C GLU A 233 -5.24 15.32 -9.44
N ALA A 234 -4.27 15.23 -8.53
CA ALA A 234 -2.92 15.69 -8.78
C ALA A 234 -2.19 14.81 -9.81
N ALA A 235 -2.31 13.49 -9.73
CA ALA A 235 -1.76 12.57 -10.74
C ALA A 235 -2.35 12.83 -12.13
N ALA A 236 -3.67 13.04 -12.23
CA ALA A 236 -4.36 13.37 -13.46
C ALA A 236 -3.94 14.74 -14.05
N SER A 237 -3.71 15.74 -13.19
CA SER A 237 -3.27 17.08 -13.62
C SER A 237 -1.79 17.12 -14.02
N LEU A 238 -0.91 16.39 -13.33
CA LEU A 238 0.54 16.36 -13.55
C LEU A 238 0.99 15.42 -14.66
N ALA A 239 0.24 14.34 -14.91
CA ALA A 239 0.36 13.57 -16.14
C ALA A 239 -0.08 14.40 -17.38
N GLY A 240 -0.42 15.69 -17.17
CA GLY A 240 -0.70 16.67 -18.20
C GLY A 240 -1.86 16.20 -19.03
N THR A 241 -2.99 15.83 -18.41
CA THR A 241 -4.01 15.01 -19.07
C THR A 241 -3.34 13.77 -19.70
N PRO A 242 -3.41 12.59 -19.07
CA PRO A 242 -3.98 11.51 -19.84
C PRO A 242 -5.45 11.92 -20.01
N GLN A 243 -5.74 12.83 -20.96
CA GLN A 243 -6.85 12.53 -21.83
C GLN A 243 -6.40 11.18 -22.35
N PRO A 244 -7.07 10.10 -21.94
CA PRO A 244 -6.43 8.81 -21.83
C PRO A 244 -5.58 8.61 -23.08
N ALA A 245 -4.26 8.53 -22.95
CA ALA A 245 -3.46 8.11 -24.08
C ALA A 245 -3.58 6.58 -24.04
N LEU A 246 -4.79 6.01 -24.10
CA LEU A 246 -5.41 5.69 -25.39
C LEU A 246 -6.96 5.59 -25.39
N VAL A 247 -7.66 6.60 -24.87
CA VAL A 247 -8.81 7.13 -25.60
C VAL A 247 -8.15 7.78 -26.81
N ALA A 248 -7.86 6.96 -27.83
CA ALA A 248 -8.16 7.42 -29.15
C ALA A 248 -9.57 7.96 -28.98
N SER A 249 -9.73 9.29 -29.00
CA SER A 249 -11.02 9.89 -29.24
C SER A 249 -11.50 9.11 -30.44
N ILE A 250 -12.43 8.19 -30.21
CA ILE A 250 -13.16 7.60 -31.30
C ILE A 250 -13.78 8.85 -31.90
N ASP A 251 -13.20 9.33 -32.99
CA ASP A 251 -13.86 10.31 -33.82
C ASP A 251 -15.25 9.70 -33.99
N PRO A 252 -16.32 10.33 -33.47
CA PRO A 252 -17.65 9.70 -33.44
C PRO A 252 -18.17 9.38 -34.84
N LYS A 253 -17.40 9.73 -35.87
CA LYS A 253 -17.49 9.32 -37.27
C LYS A 253 -16.84 7.95 -37.54
N THR A 254 -16.93 7.00 -36.62
CA THR A 254 -16.61 5.60 -36.92
C THR A 254 -17.67 5.05 -37.87
N GLY A 255 -17.23 4.57 -39.03
CA GLY A 255 -18.10 3.93 -40.01
C GLY A 255 -18.75 2.70 -39.40
N GLY A 256 -20.01 2.82 -38.98
CA GLY A 256 -20.80 1.69 -38.52
C GLY A 256 -20.91 0.65 -39.64
N LEU A 257 -20.68 -0.62 -39.29
CA LEU A 257 -20.82 -1.72 -40.23
C LEU A 257 -22.25 -2.26 -40.15
N LYS A 258 -22.96 -2.30 -41.27
CA LYS A 258 -24.29 -2.91 -41.35
C LYS A 258 -24.19 -4.32 -41.93
N VAL A 259 -24.46 -5.33 -41.12
CA VAL A 259 -24.41 -6.75 -41.53
C VAL A 259 -25.65 -7.45 -41.03
N LEU A 260 -26.33 -8.20 -41.91
CA LEU A 260 -27.55 -8.96 -41.57
C LEU A 260 -28.65 -8.08 -40.92
N GLY A 261 -28.71 -6.80 -41.31
CA GLY A 261 -29.66 -5.83 -40.74
C GLY A 261 -29.29 -5.31 -39.34
N MET A 262 -28.14 -5.70 -38.79
CA MET A 262 -27.62 -5.19 -37.52
C MET A 262 -26.67 -4.03 -37.76
N GLU A 263 -26.76 -3.00 -36.92
CA GLU A 263 -25.78 -1.91 -36.87
C GLU A 263 -24.69 -2.26 -35.86
N LEU A 264 -23.45 -2.34 -36.34
CA LEU A 264 -22.28 -2.63 -35.51
C LEU A 264 -21.44 -1.38 -35.34
N THR A 265 -21.15 -1.03 -34.09
CA THR A 265 -20.26 0.07 -33.73
C THR A 265 -18.81 -0.41 -33.82
N GLU A 266 -17.96 0.35 -34.52
CA GLU A 266 -16.52 0.08 -34.55
C GLU A 266 -15.86 0.53 -33.25
N VAL A 267 -15.02 -0.34 -32.69
CA VAL A 267 -14.08 0.01 -31.62
C VAL A 267 -12.67 -0.11 -32.19
N SER A 268 -11.94 1.01 -32.17
CA SER A 268 -10.61 1.13 -32.75
C SER A 268 -9.57 0.27 -32.02
N ALA A 269 -8.50 -0.13 -32.73
CA ALA A 269 -7.37 -0.75 -32.07
C ALA A 269 -6.62 0.26 -31.19
N GLY A 270 -6.20 -0.13 -29.98
CA GLY A 270 -5.54 0.77 -29.04
C GLY A 270 -5.32 0.21 -27.63
N THR A 271 -4.64 0.98 -26.77
CA THR A 271 -4.38 0.65 -25.35
C THR A 271 -5.43 1.27 -24.43
N TYR A 272 -6.49 0.56 -24.11
CA TYR A 272 -7.54 1.09 -23.26
C TYR A 272 -7.15 1.07 -21.78
N ILE A 273 -7.58 2.07 -21.02
CA ILE A 273 -7.55 2.05 -19.55
C ILE A 273 -8.92 1.56 -19.10
N LEU A 274 -8.94 0.43 -18.41
CA LEU A 274 -10.13 -0.30 -17.98
C LEU A 274 -10.12 -0.44 -16.45
N GLY A 275 -11.20 -0.92 -15.84
CA GLY A 275 -11.41 -0.97 -14.39
C GLY A 275 -11.95 0.35 -13.82
N HIS A 276 -12.20 0.36 -12.51
CA HIS A 276 -12.86 1.48 -11.83
C HIS A 276 -11.96 2.74 -11.79
N GLN A 277 -12.40 3.82 -12.45
CA GLN A 277 -11.65 5.08 -12.58
C GLN A 277 -12.04 6.15 -11.54
N GLY A 278 -12.65 5.77 -10.41
CA GLY A 278 -12.89 6.66 -9.26
C GLY A 278 -13.88 7.82 -9.45
N LYS A 279 -14.63 7.88 -10.57
CA LYS A 279 -15.48 9.04 -10.89
C LYS A 279 -16.90 9.03 -10.30
N SER A 280 -17.39 7.90 -9.76
CA SER A 280 -18.66 7.87 -9.04
C SER A 280 -18.91 6.50 -8.38
N GLY A 281 -19.12 6.49 -7.06
CA GLY A 281 -19.57 5.32 -6.29
C GLY A 281 -18.64 4.95 -5.13
N PRO A 282 -19.15 4.38 -4.02
CA PRO A 282 -18.31 3.82 -2.98
C PRO A 282 -17.45 2.67 -3.55
N VAL A 283 -16.14 2.71 -3.23
CA VAL A 283 -15.11 1.74 -3.66
C VAL A 283 -15.46 0.28 -3.34
N ALA A 284 -16.42 0.05 -2.43
CA ALA A 284 -16.85 -1.27 -1.97
C ALA A 284 -17.53 -2.16 -3.04
N GLU A 285 -17.86 -1.63 -4.22
CA GLU A 285 -18.45 -2.39 -5.34
C GLU A 285 -17.54 -2.48 -6.57
N ALA A 286 -16.31 -1.98 -6.51
CA ALA A 286 -15.37 -1.97 -7.63
C ALA A 286 -14.52 -3.25 -7.64
N ASP A 287 -14.87 -4.23 -8.47
CA ASP A 287 -14.20 -5.53 -8.54
C ASP A 287 -12.76 -5.46 -9.09
N THR A 288 -12.33 -4.36 -9.73
CA THR A 288 -10.97 -4.25 -10.29
C THR A 288 -10.42 -2.82 -10.28
N ALA A 289 -9.17 -2.68 -9.81
CA ALA A 289 -8.33 -1.49 -9.97
C ALA A 289 -8.12 -1.14 -11.46
N PRO A 290 -7.80 0.13 -11.81
CA PRO A 290 -7.56 0.49 -13.19
C PRO A 290 -6.38 -0.30 -13.79
N TYR A 291 -6.46 -0.72 -15.04
CA TYR A 291 -5.37 -1.38 -15.73
C TYR A 291 -5.37 -1.04 -17.22
N THR A 292 -4.24 -1.22 -17.90
CA THR A 292 -4.13 -1.00 -19.35
C THR A 292 -4.27 -2.31 -20.12
N LYS A 293 -5.06 -2.31 -21.19
CA LYS A 293 -5.22 -3.46 -22.08
C LYS A 293 -5.06 -3.06 -23.55
N GLN A 294 -4.23 -3.80 -24.27
CA GLN A 294 -4.18 -3.69 -25.74
C GLN A 294 -5.38 -4.40 -26.36
N ILE A 295 -6.17 -3.67 -27.13
CA ILE A 295 -7.36 -4.14 -27.83
C ILE A 295 -7.14 -3.99 -29.33
N THR A 296 -7.44 -5.04 -30.09
CA THR A 296 -7.45 -5.00 -31.54
C THR A 296 -8.78 -4.46 -32.05
N LYS A 297 -8.80 -3.87 -33.24
CA LYS A 297 -10.03 -3.37 -33.86
C LYS A 297 -11.11 -4.46 -33.92
N PHE A 298 -12.31 -4.14 -33.45
CA PHE A 298 -13.48 -5.02 -33.52
C PHE A 298 -14.77 -4.23 -33.74
N TYR A 299 -15.86 -4.96 -33.95
CA TYR A 299 -17.19 -4.43 -34.16
C TYR A 299 -18.14 -5.08 -33.15
N ILE A 300 -19.01 -4.29 -32.53
CA ILE A 300 -19.96 -4.77 -31.52
C ILE A 300 -21.36 -4.21 -31.78
N SER A 301 -22.37 -5.06 -31.65
CA SER A 301 -23.78 -4.67 -31.77
C SER A 301 -24.29 -4.11 -30.44
N GLU A 302 -25.43 -3.44 -30.49
CA GLU A 302 -26.27 -3.30 -29.30
C GLU A 302 -26.86 -4.65 -28.86
N GLN A 303 -27.57 -4.65 -27.73
CA GLN A 303 -28.25 -5.84 -27.20
C GLN A 303 -29.23 -6.43 -28.22
N ILE A 304 -29.18 -7.75 -28.38
CA ILE A 304 -29.98 -8.46 -29.38
C ILE A 304 -31.47 -8.37 -29.05
N THR A 305 -32.29 -8.09 -30.06
CA THR A 305 -33.74 -7.96 -29.89
C THR A 305 -34.42 -9.33 -29.77
N LYS A 306 -35.59 -9.36 -29.13
CA LYS A 306 -36.41 -10.56 -29.00
C LYS A 306 -36.77 -11.18 -30.36
N ASP A 307 -37.10 -10.34 -31.34
CA ASP A 307 -37.46 -10.79 -32.69
C ASP A 307 -36.29 -11.47 -33.39
N ALA A 308 -35.07 -10.95 -33.23
CA ALA A 308 -33.87 -11.53 -33.82
C ALA A 308 -33.57 -12.91 -33.19
N TYR A 309 -33.66 -13.01 -31.87
CA TYR A 309 -33.47 -14.28 -31.16
C TYR A 309 -34.59 -15.30 -31.49
N THR A 310 -35.84 -14.84 -31.65
CA THR A 310 -36.96 -15.70 -32.04
C THR A 310 -36.73 -16.35 -33.41
N LYS A 311 -36.20 -15.61 -34.39
CA LYS A 311 -35.83 -16.17 -35.71
C LYS A 311 -34.76 -17.26 -35.58
N PHE A 312 -33.76 -17.06 -34.74
CA PHE A 312 -32.76 -18.07 -34.44
C PHE A 312 -33.38 -19.31 -33.80
N ALA A 313 -34.25 -19.14 -32.80
CA ALA A 313 -34.92 -20.23 -32.11
C ALA A 313 -35.84 -21.04 -33.05
N GLN A 314 -36.50 -20.39 -34.01
CA GLN A 314 -37.28 -21.07 -35.05
C GLN A 314 -36.40 -21.93 -35.96
N ALA A 315 -35.22 -21.44 -36.34
CA ALA A 315 -34.26 -22.19 -37.13
C ALA A 315 -33.54 -23.29 -36.30
N ASN A 316 -33.45 -23.12 -34.98
CA ASN A 316 -32.75 -24.01 -34.06
C ASN A 316 -33.61 -24.31 -32.81
N PRO A 317 -34.64 -25.18 -32.92
CA PRO A 317 -35.63 -25.38 -31.85
C PRO A 317 -35.06 -25.82 -30.50
N ARG A 318 -33.87 -26.42 -30.48
CA ARG A 318 -33.15 -26.79 -29.24
C ARG A 318 -32.82 -25.59 -28.34
N TRP A 319 -32.67 -24.39 -28.92
CA TRP A 319 -32.33 -23.16 -28.21
C TRP A 319 -33.56 -22.27 -27.93
N ALA A 320 -34.76 -22.76 -28.22
CA ALA A 320 -35.99 -22.06 -27.86
C ALA A 320 -36.06 -21.81 -26.35
N GLU A 321 -36.55 -20.63 -25.98
CA GLU A 321 -36.76 -20.25 -24.59
C GLU A 321 -37.70 -21.23 -23.90
N LYS A 322 -37.35 -21.64 -22.68
CA LYS A 322 -38.22 -22.51 -21.89
C LYS A 322 -39.36 -21.66 -21.31
N PRO A 323 -40.64 -22.08 -21.46
CA PRO A 323 -41.79 -21.31 -20.99
C PRO A 323 -41.76 -20.96 -19.50
N GLU A 324 -41.09 -21.78 -18.69
CA GLU A 324 -40.96 -21.64 -17.24
C GLU A 324 -40.18 -20.38 -16.80
N PHE A 325 -39.37 -19.80 -17.69
CA PHE A 325 -38.62 -18.56 -17.44
C PHE A 325 -39.26 -17.34 -18.12
N ASN A 326 -40.40 -17.49 -18.81
CA ASN A 326 -41.07 -16.42 -19.55
C ASN A 326 -42.07 -15.64 -18.67
N GLN A 327 -41.58 -15.05 -17.58
CA GLN A 327 -42.27 -13.96 -16.88
C GLN A 327 -41.88 -12.59 -17.48
N GLU A 328 -41.89 -12.48 -18.81
CA GLU A 328 -41.44 -11.25 -19.49
C GLU A 328 -42.57 -10.23 -19.65
N SER A 329 -42.27 -8.98 -19.31
CA SER A 329 -43.12 -7.82 -19.62
C SER A 329 -43.21 -7.62 -21.15
N PRO A 330 -44.40 -7.29 -21.71
CA PRO A 330 -44.56 -6.98 -23.13
C PRO A 330 -43.72 -5.78 -23.60
N ASP A 331 -43.23 -4.95 -22.68
CA ASP A 331 -42.40 -3.77 -22.98
C ASP A 331 -40.90 -4.09 -23.14
N LYS A 332 -40.50 -5.36 -23.01
CA LYS A 332 -39.09 -5.77 -23.12
C LYS A 332 -38.70 -5.94 -24.58
N VAL A 333 -37.76 -5.11 -25.05
CA VAL A 333 -37.31 -5.04 -26.45
C VAL A 333 -36.15 -6.01 -26.75
N HIS A 334 -35.33 -6.31 -25.73
CA HIS A 334 -34.15 -7.18 -25.85
C HIS A 334 -34.43 -8.59 -25.35
N ALA A 335 -33.79 -9.58 -26.00
CA ALA A 335 -33.85 -10.97 -25.59
C ALA A 335 -33.26 -11.14 -24.18
N SER A 336 -33.91 -11.95 -23.34
CA SER A 336 -33.47 -12.17 -21.96
C SER A 336 -33.69 -13.60 -21.51
N ASN A 337 -33.19 -13.96 -20.32
CA ASN A 337 -33.20 -15.34 -19.83
C ASN A 337 -32.53 -16.35 -20.80
N VAL A 338 -31.58 -15.85 -21.60
CA VAL A 338 -30.79 -16.63 -22.54
C VAL A 338 -29.57 -17.19 -21.81
N SER A 339 -29.33 -18.50 -21.91
CA SER A 339 -28.11 -19.10 -21.35
C SER A 339 -26.87 -18.69 -22.15
N TRP A 340 -25.69 -18.67 -21.50
CA TRP A 340 -24.42 -18.39 -22.17
C TRP A 340 -24.18 -19.27 -23.41
N TYR A 341 -24.49 -20.58 -23.32
CA TYR A 341 -24.36 -21.51 -24.44
C TYR A 341 -25.27 -21.16 -25.61
N ALA A 342 -26.48 -20.69 -25.33
CA ALA A 342 -27.42 -20.27 -26.35
C ALA A 342 -26.96 -18.96 -27.03
N ALA A 343 -26.40 -18.02 -26.27
CA ALA A 343 -25.80 -16.80 -26.81
C ALA A 343 -24.58 -17.12 -27.71
N GLN A 344 -23.73 -18.06 -27.30
CA GLN A 344 -22.61 -18.52 -28.13
C GLN A 344 -23.10 -19.21 -29.42
N ALA A 345 -24.11 -20.08 -29.32
CA ALA A 345 -24.70 -20.74 -30.48
C ALA A 345 -25.36 -19.74 -31.45
N TYR A 346 -25.99 -18.68 -30.92
CA TYR A 346 -26.53 -17.57 -31.72
C TYR A 346 -25.42 -16.87 -32.53
N CYS A 347 -24.28 -16.55 -31.89
CA CYS A 347 -23.12 -15.99 -32.59
C CYS A 347 -22.58 -16.92 -33.69
N SER A 348 -22.49 -18.23 -33.43
CA SER A 348 -22.09 -19.21 -34.45
C SER A 348 -23.08 -19.24 -35.62
N TRP A 349 -24.39 -19.24 -35.34
CA TRP A 349 -25.43 -19.21 -36.37
C TRP A 349 -25.42 -17.92 -37.22
N LEU A 350 -25.10 -16.77 -36.62
CA LEU A 350 -24.89 -15.52 -37.37
C LEU A 350 -23.64 -15.58 -38.26
N THR A 351 -22.57 -16.24 -37.78
CA THR A 351 -21.34 -16.42 -38.55
C THR A 351 -21.58 -17.23 -39.82
N ASP A 352 -22.40 -18.28 -39.72
CA ASP A 352 -22.74 -19.14 -40.89
C ASP A 352 -23.54 -18.39 -41.96
N GLN A 353 -24.33 -17.41 -41.53
CA GLN A 353 -25.17 -16.57 -42.40
C GLN A 353 -24.43 -15.36 -42.99
N LEU A 354 -23.15 -15.16 -42.67
CA LEU A 354 -22.40 -14.01 -43.18
C LEU A 354 -22.45 -13.98 -44.72
N PRO A 355 -22.74 -12.80 -45.32
CA PRO A 355 -22.61 -12.59 -46.74
C PRO A 355 -21.21 -12.97 -47.25
N SER A 356 -21.12 -13.39 -48.52
CA SER A 356 -19.87 -13.87 -49.13
C SER A 356 -18.72 -12.86 -49.03
N GLU A 357 -19.03 -11.56 -49.01
CA GLU A 357 -18.05 -10.50 -48.81
C GLU A 357 -17.40 -10.55 -47.41
N TYR A 358 -18.11 -10.94 -46.35
CA TYR A 358 -17.56 -10.99 -44.98
C TYR A 358 -17.09 -12.39 -44.58
N LYS A 359 -17.56 -13.42 -45.28
CA LYS A 359 -17.26 -14.82 -44.99
C LYS A 359 -15.75 -15.09 -45.08
N GLY A 360 -15.18 -15.70 -44.04
CA GLY A 360 -13.74 -15.98 -43.91
C GLY A 360 -12.88 -14.79 -43.47
N ARG A 361 -13.45 -13.58 -43.35
CA ARG A 361 -12.78 -12.39 -42.80
C ARG A 361 -13.27 -12.01 -41.42
N TYR A 362 -14.55 -12.24 -41.16
CA TYR A 362 -15.21 -11.91 -39.90
C TYR A 362 -15.91 -13.13 -39.32
N ILE A 363 -16.04 -13.12 -37.99
CA ILE A 363 -16.87 -14.05 -37.22
C ILE A 363 -17.69 -13.25 -36.22
N PHE A 364 -18.88 -13.74 -35.88
CA PHE A 364 -19.61 -13.30 -34.71
C PHE A 364 -19.20 -14.16 -33.51
N ARG A 365 -18.96 -13.49 -32.38
CA ARG A 365 -18.68 -14.11 -31.08
C ARG A 365 -19.16 -13.19 -29.97
N LEU A 366 -19.26 -13.73 -28.76
CA LEU A 366 -19.41 -12.89 -27.57
C LEU A 366 -18.17 -12.01 -27.40
N PRO A 367 -18.33 -10.75 -26.94
CA PRO A 367 -17.20 -9.91 -26.58
C PRO A 367 -16.48 -10.50 -25.36
N THR A 368 -15.20 -10.23 -25.22
CA THR A 368 -14.52 -10.38 -23.92
C THR A 368 -14.94 -9.26 -22.98
N GLU A 369 -14.71 -9.42 -21.68
CA GLU A 369 -15.08 -8.40 -20.68
C GLU A 369 -14.41 -7.05 -20.95
N TYR A 370 -13.12 -7.06 -21.27
CA TYR A 370 -12.38 -5.85 -21.59
C TYR A 370 -12.80 -5.20 -22.92
N GLU A 371 -13.29 -5.98 -23.90
CA GLU A 371 -13.88 -5.44 -25.14
C GLU A 371 -15.24 -4.79 -24.85
N TRP A 372 -16.07 -5.40 -24.01
CA TRP A 372 -17.34 -4.84 -23.59
C TRP A 372 -17.14 -3.54 -22.81
N GLU A 373 -16.20 -3.52 -21.87
CA GLU A 373 -15.89 -2.34 -21.07
C GLU A 373 -15.37 -1.18 -21.95
N ALA A 374 -14.46 -1.47 -22.88
CA ALA A 374 -13.97 -0.47 -23.84
C ALA A 374 -15.10 0.11 -24.72
N TYR A 375 -16.09 -0.70 -25.07
CA TYR A 375 -17.28 -0.24 -25.77
C TYR A 375 -18.17 0.65 -24.88
N ALA A 376 -18.44 0.22 -23.64
CA ALA A 376 -19.34 0.89 -22.69
C ALA A 376 -18.86 2.29 -22.29
N GLN A 377 -17.53 2.52 -22.25
CA GLN A 377 -16.93 3.83 -21.95
C GLN A 377 -17.38 4.96 -22.89
N ASN A 378 -17.96 4.66 -24.07
CA ASN A 378 -18.55 5.65 -24.98
C ASN A 378 -19.95 6.14 -24.57
N GLY A 379 -20.41 5.85 -23.35
CA GLY A 379 -21.71 6.32 -22.83
C GLY A 379 -22.91 5.53 -23.38
N LYS A 380 -22.69 4.30 -23.86
CA LYS A 380 -23.74 3.41 -24.39
C LYS A 380 -24.16 2.36 -23.36
N GLU A 381 -24.58 2.79 -22.17
CA GLU A 381 -25.22 1.88 -21.22
C GLU A 381 -26.64 1.54 -21.66
N SER A 382 -27.01 0.25 -21.57
CA SER A 382 -28.38 -0.17 -21.86
C SER A 382 -29.32 0.39 -20.78
N PRO A 383 -30.39 1.12 -21.15
CA PRO A 383 -31.36 1.65 -20.21
C PRO A 383 -32.13 0.57 -19.44
N GLN A 384 -32.06 -0.70 -19.87
CA GLN A 384 -32.78 -1.82 -19.25
C GLN A 384 -31.98 -2.58 -18.17
N LYS A 385 -30.73 -2.20 -17.87
CA LYS A 385 -29.84 -2.84 -16.86
C LYS A 385 -29.82 -4.38 -16.94
N LEU A 386 -29.75 -4.93 -18.15
CA LEU A 386 -29.56 -6.36 -18.35
C LEU A 386 -28.07 -6.71 -18.28
N TRP A 387 -27.74 -7.86 -17.68
CA TRP A 387 -26.40 -8.43 -17.73
C TRP A 387 -26.12 -9.02 -19.11
N ASP A 388 -24.99 -8.63 -19.71
CA ASP A 388 -24.54 -9.14 -21.01
C ASP A 388 -23.53 -10.28 -20.83
N TRP A 389 -23.66 -11.33 -21.64
CA TRP A 389 -22.70 -12.44 -21.62
C TRP A 389 -21.39 -12.06 -22.31
N CYS A 390 -20.28 -12.22 -21.58
CA CYS A 390 -18.94 -12.17 -22.15
C CYS A 390 -18.40 -13.58 -22.45
N GLN A 391 -17.40 -13.65 -23.33
CA GLN A 391 -16.73 -14.89 -23.72
C GLN A 391 -15.89 -15.48 -22.58
N ASN A 392 -15.39 -14.64 -21.68
CA ASN A 392 -14.51 -15.05 -20.60
C ASN A 392 -15.34 -15.44 -19.36
N TRP A 393 -14.95 -16.52 -18.68
CA TRP A 393 -15.36 -16.77 -17.29
C TRP A 393 -14.86 -15.61 -16.41
N TYR A 394 -15.54 -15.31 -15.29
CA TYR A 394 -15.16 -14.32 -14.26
C TYR A 394 -13.67 -14.43 -13.91
N ALA A 395 -12.83 -13.75 -14.67
CA ALA A 395 -11.40 -13.76 -14.52
C ALA A 395 -11.12 -12.45 -13.81
N SER A 396 -11.06 -12.51 -12.49
CA SER A 396 -10.44 -11.46 -11.69
C SER A 396 -9.10 -11.13 -12.35
N ALA A 397 -9.01 -9.95 -12.96
CA ALA A 397 -7.85 -9.49 -13.71
C ALA A 397 -6.59 -9.42 -12.83
#